data_AF-A0A919PFP8-F1
#
_entry.id   AF-A0A919PFP8-F1
#
_cell.length_a   1.000
_cell.length_b   1.000
_cell.length_c   1.000
_cell.angle_alpha   90.00
_cell.angle_beta   90.00
_cell.angle_gamma   90.00
#
_symmetry.space_group_name_H-M   'P 1'
#
loop_
_entity.id
_entity.type
_entity.pdbx_description
1 polymer ?
#
loop_
_entity_poly.entity_id
_entity_poly.type
_entity_poly.pdbx_seq_one_letter_code
_entity_poly.pdbx_strand_id
1 'polypeptide(L)'
;MNAHPVWCVRTACTAYTPNGDELHRSEPVVVKTSDPAVGLYISKVADPDGSDEHIELVLLELVEGQPWHLTEPLHNCDILISIDRADAVRQALTALV
;
A
#
# COMPACT_ATOMS: atom_id res chain seq x y z
N MET A 1 -20.55 7.21 13.00
CA MET A 1 -19.52 7.90 12.19
C MET A 1 -18.40 6.90 12.03
N ASN A 2 -18.16 6.38 10.82
CA ASN A 2 -17.02 5.49 10.59
C ASN A 2 -15.76 6.33 10.79
N ALA A 3 -14.97 5.96 11.80
CA ALA A 3 -13.80 6.72 12.20
C ALA A 3 -12.71 6.51 11.14
N HIS A 4 -12.26 7.61 10.54
CA HIS A 4 -11.08 7.57 9.67
C HIS A 4 -9.90 7.02 10.49
N PRO A 5 -9.24 5.93 10.04
CA PRO A 5 -8.17 5.32 10.81
C PRO A 5 -7.05 6.32 11.09
N VAL A 6 -6.48 6.24 12.30
CA VAL A 6 -5.39 7.14 12.75
C VAL A 6 -4.10 6.98 11.94
N TRP A 7 -3.93 5.83 11.30
CA TRP A 7 -2.77 5.49 10.48
C TRP A 7 -2.92 5.92 9.01
N CYS A 8 -4.11 6.32 8.58
CA CYS A 8 -4.38 6.67 7.19
C CYS A 8 -3.83 8.07 6.86
N VAL A 9 -3.06 8.17 5.78
CA VAL A 9 -2.47 9.40 5.28
C VAL A 9 -3.51 10.15 4.46
N ARG A 10 -3.95 11.30 4.99
CA ARG A 10 -5.05 12.08 4.40
C ARG A 10 -4.80 12.51 2.96
N THR A 11 -3.56 12.79 2.58
CA THR A 11 -3.21 13.18 1.21
C THR A 11 -3.31 12.03 0.22
N ALA A 12 -3.21 10.79 0.69
CA ALA A 12 -3.30 9.57 -0.11
C ALA A 12 -4.60 8.80 0.12
N CYS A 13 -5.52 9.34 0.93
CA CYS A 13 -6.79 8.72 1.25
C CYS A 13 -7.75 8.92 0.08
N THR A 14 -8.11 7.82 -0.59
CA THR A 14 -9.11 7.81 -1.65
C THR A 14 -10.48 7.33 -1.15
N ALA A 15 -10.57 6.86 0.11
CA ALA A 15 -11.84 6.55 0.75
C ALA A 15 -12.80 7.74 0.70
N TYR A 16 -14.05 7.46 0.30
CA TYR A 16 -15.14 8.44 0.17
C TYR A 16 -14.96 9.49 -0.94
N THR A 17 -14.08 9.25 -1.92
CA THR A 17 -13.97 10.12 -3.09
C THR A 17 -15.01 9.77 -4.18
N PRO A 18 -15.48 10.74 -4.99
CA PRO A 18 -16.51 10.49 -6.01
C PRO A 18 -16.09 9.59 -7.18
N ASN A 19 -14.79 9.29 -7.32
CA ASN A 19 -14.22 8.73 -8.54
C ASN A 19 -13.88 7.23 -8.46
N GLY A 20 -14.16 6.56 -7.33
CA GLY A 20 -13.94 5.13 -7.15
C GLY A 20 -12.47 4.76 -6.86
N ASP A 21 -12.29 3.57 -6.30
CA ASP A 21 -11.07 2.98 -5.69
C ASP A 21 -10.84 3.43 -4.24
N GLU A 22 -11.81 3.03 -3.42
CA GLU A 22 -12.16 3.59 -2.11
C GLU A 22 -11.30 2.99 -0.97
N LEU A 23 -10.04 3.40 -0.79
CA LEU A 23 -9.20 2.83 0.27
C LEU A 23 -8.66 3.89 1.24
N HIS A 24 -8.61 3.51 2.52
CA HIS A 24 -7.65 4.11 3.45
C HIS A 24 -6.27 3.58 3.12
N ARG A 25 -5.24 4.44 3.14
CA ARG A 25 -3.87 4.03 2.87
C ARG A 25 -2.87 4.71 3.80
N SER A 26 -1.91 3.97 4.34
CA SER A 26 -0.82 4.52 5.15
C SER A 26 0.26 5.19 4.29
N GLU A 27 1.18 5.92 4.94
CA GLU A 27 2.43 6.27 4.28
C GLU A 27 3.18 4.96 3.97
N PRO A 28 3.70 4.79 2.75
CA PRO A 28 4.41 3.59 2.38
C PRO A 28 5.82 3.55 2.97
N VAL A 29 6.27 2.36 3.35
CA VAL A 29 7.70 2.07 3.46
C VAL A 29 8.23 1.84 2.05
N VAL A 30 9.28 2.56 1.67
CA VAL A 30 9.86 2.47 0.32
C VAL A 30 11.15 1.66 0.37
N VAL A 31 11.19 0.57 -0.38
CA VAL A 31 12.38 -0.27 -0.58
C VAL A 31 12.95 0.00 -1.97
N LYS A 32 14.24 0.38 -2.02
CA LYS A 32 14.95 0.57 -3.29
C LYS A 32 15.09 -0.76 -4.01
N THR A 33 14.82 -0.78 -5.31
CA THR A 33 15.05 -1.96 -6.15
C THR A 33 16.43 -1.89 -6.82
N SER A 34 16.77 -2.92 -7.60
CA SER A 34 17.96 -2.89 -8.45
C SER A 34 17.86 -1.86 -9.59
N ASP A 35 16.64 -1.50 -9.98
CA ASP A 35 16.39 -0.43 -10.93
C ASP A 35 16.18 0.90 -10.16
N PRO A 36 17.07 1.90 -10.33
CA PRO A 36 16.93 3.17 -9.63
C PRO A 36 15.69 3.97 -10.04
N ALA A 37 15.02 3.61 -11.14
CA ALA A 37 13.75 4.21 -11.55
C ALA A 37 12.53 3.53 -10.94
N VAL A 38 12.69 2.45 -10.16
CA VAL A 38 11.58 1.69 -9.58
C VAL A 38 11.75 1.52 -8.07
N GLY A 39 10.68 1.83 -7.33
CA GLY A 39 10.58 1.58 -5.89
C GLY A 39 9.54 0.50 -5.59
N LEU A 40 9.81 -0.32 -4.57
CA LEU A 40 8.79 -1.17 -3.96
C LEU A 40 8.15 -0.40 -2.79
N TYR A 41 6.86 -0.15 -2.90
CA TYR A 41 6.06 0.58 -1.93
C TYR A 41 5.24 -0.42 -1.12
N ILE A 42 5.39 -0.37 0.20
CA ILE A 42 4.71 -1.25 1.13
C ILE A 42 3.80 -0.40 2.01
N SER A 43 2.49 -0.52 1.82
CA SER A 43 1.49 0.27 2.54
C SER A 43 0.48 -0.61 3.26
N LYS A 44 -0.11 -0.09 4.33
CA LYS A 44 -1.32 -0.67 4.91
C LYS A 44 -2.53 -0.04 4.21
N VAL A 45 -3.45 -0.88 3.74
CA VAL A 45 -4.71 -0.47 3.13
C VAL A 45 -5.90 -1.06 3.87
N ALA A 46 -7.06 -0.42 3.76
CA ALA A 46 -8.33 -0.92 4.28
C ALA A 46 -9.50 -0.31 3.49
N ASP A 47 -10.65 -0.98 3.50
CA ASP A 47 -11.91 -0.47 2.94
C ASP A 47 -12.36 0.83 3.60
N PRO A 48 -13.29 1.60 3.02
CA PRO A 48 -13.68 2.91 3.55
C PRO A 48 -14.22 2.86 4.98
N ASP A 49 -14.89 1.76 5.34
CA ASP A 49 -15.41 1.53 6.68
C ASP A 49 -14.33 1.09 7.69
N GLY A 50 -13.09 0.88 7.22
CA GLY A 50 -11.94 0.44 7.99
C GLY A 50 -11.82 -1.07 8.12
N SER A 51 -12.67 -1.84 7.43
CA SER A 51 -12.56 -3.29 7.35
C SER A 51 -11.58 -3.76 6.28
N ASP A 52 -11.41 -5.08 6.17
CA ASP A 52 -10.56 -5.74 5.18
C ASP A 52 -9.15 -5.13 5.08
N GLU A 53 -8.44 -5.11 6.22
CA GLU A 53 -7.09 -4.56 6.28
C GLU A 53 -6.07 -5.48 5.59
N HIS A 54 -5.30 -4.94 4.65
CA HIS A 54 -4.21 -5.64 3.96
C HIS A 54 -2.90 -4.86 4.02
N ILE A 55 -1.80 -5.58 3.86
CA ILE A 55 -0.52 -5.02 3.42
C ILE A 55 -0.47 -5.13 1.91
N GLU A 56 -0.37 -3.98 1.24
CA GLU A 56 -0.19 -3.85 -0.19
C GLU A 56 1.30 -3.67 -0.47
N LEU A 57 1.86 -4.52 -1.34
CA LEU A 57 3.20 -4.40 -1.89
C LEU A 57 3.05 -4.10 -3.38
N VAL A 58 3.54 -2.94 -3.83
CA VAL A 58 3.38 -2.51 -5.21
C VAL A 58 4.67 -1.90 -5.75
N LEU A 59 5.03 -2.25 -7.00
CA LEU A 59 6.13 -1.59 -7.70
C LEU A 59 5.61 -0.35 -8.43
N LEU A 60 6.25 0.80 -8.17
CA LEU A 60 5.94 2.08 -8.81
C LEU A 60 7.18 2.64 -9.51
N GLU A 61 6.97 3.28 -10.65
CA GLU A 61 8.00 4.12 -11.28
C GLU A 61 8.21 5.40 -10.47
N LEU A 62 9.48 5.72 -10.19
CA LEU A 62 9.89 6.93 -9.52
C LEU A 62 9.89 8.10 -10.50
N VAL A 63 8.75 8.78 -10.60
CA VAL A 63 8.60 10.00 -11.41
C VAL A 63 8.90 11.22 -10.54
N GLU A 64 9.89 12.01 -10.92
CA GLU A 64 10.28 13.22 -10.19
C GLU A 64 9.10 14.20 -10.05
N GLY A 65 8.80 14.60 -8.82
CA GLY A 65 7.72 15.54 -8.51
C GLY A 65 6.30 14.95 -8.51
N GLN A 66 6.12 13.68 -8.88
CA GLN A 66 4.81 13.02 -8.82
C GLN A 66 4.58 12.37 -7.44
N PRO A 67 3.44 12.63 -6.78
CA PRO A 67 3.09 11.94 -5.55
C PRO A 67 2.84 10.45 -5.80
N TRP A 68 3.38 9.59 -4.94
CA TRP A 68 3.30 8.13 -5.06
C TRP A 68 1.86 7.61 -5.14
N HIS A 69 0.91 8.23 -4.45
CA HIS A 69 -0.49 7.81 -4.42
C HIS A 69 -1.26 8.18 -5.71
N LEU A 70 -0.61 8.92 -6.62
CA LEU A 70 -1.10 9.23 -7.95
C LEU A 70 -0.30 8.51 -9.04
N THR A 71 0.63 7.62 -8.66
CA THR A 71 1.44 6.85 -9.60
C THR A 71 0.76 5.50 -9.86
N GLU A 72 0.64 5.14 -11.13
CA GLU A 72 0.08 3.85 -11.51
C GLU A 72 1.05 2.70 -11.18
N PRO A 73 0.54 1.56 -10.67
CA PRO A 73 1.33 0.34 -10.53
C PRO A 73 1.93 -0.15 -11.84
N LEU A 74 3.17 -0.65 -11.77
CA LEU A 74 3.69 -1.52 -12.82
C LEU A 74 2.77 -2.75 -12.96
N HIS A 75 2.38 -3.09 -14.18
CA HIS A 75 1.36 -4.11 -14.43
C HIS A 75 1.70 -5.47 -13.79
N ASN A 76 0.71 -6.07 -13.10
CA ASN A 76 0.80 -7.37 -12.42
C ASN A 76 1.90 -7.45 -11.34
N CYS A 77 2.26 -6.32 -10.71
CA CYS A 77 3.28 -6.24 -9.67
C CYS A 77 2.71 -5.81 -8.31
N ASP A 78 1.45 -6.16 -8.04
CA ASP A 78 0.79 -5.95 -6.76
C ASP A 78 0.59 -7.28 -6.00
N ILE A 79 0.93 -7.27 -4.72
CA ILE A 79 0.67 -8.37 -3.80
C ILE A 79 -0.13 -7.81 -2.62
N LEU A 80 -1.28 -8.43 -2.36
CA LEU A 80 -2.09 -8.15 -1.19
C LEU A 80 -1.92 -9.27 -0.16
N ILE A 81 -1.55 -8.88 1.06
CA ILE A 81 -1.40 -9.79 2.20
C ILE A 81 -2.38 -9.35 3.28
N SER A 82 -3.39 -10.17 3.52
CA SER A 82 -4.31 -9.93 4.64
C SER A 82 -3.57 -9.76 5.97
N ILE A 83 -3.95 -8.76 6.76
CA ILE A 83 -3.21 -8.37 7.97
C ILE A 83 -3.14 -9.49 9.00
N ASP A 84 -4.18 -10.32 9.08
CA ASP A 84 -4.28 -11.48 9.97
C ASP A 84 -3.24 -12.58 9.63
N ARG A 85 -2.70 -12.56 8.41
CA ARG A 85 -1.66 -13.48 7.92
C ARG A 85 -0.27 -12.86 7.89
N ALA A 86 -0.13 -11.57 8.18
CA ALA A 86 1.16 -10.87 8.08
C ALA A 86 2.25 -11.53 8.93
N ASP A 87 1.91 -11.99 10.14
CA ASP A 87 2.87 -12.69 11.01
C ASP A 87 3.29 -14.06 10.46
N ALA A 88 2.35 -14.82 9.87
CA ALA A 88 2.66 -16.10 9.25
C ALA A 88 3.57 -15.92 8.03
N VAL A 89 3.33 -14.89 7.21
CA VAL A 89 4.21 -14.53 6.10
C VAL A 89 5.59 -14.13 6.61
N ARG A 90 5.67 -13.28 7.64
CA ARG A 90 6.94 -12.87 8.25
C ARG A 90 7.75 -14.08 8.72
N GLN A 91 7.10 -15.04 9.38
CA GLN A 91 7.75 -16.28 9.83
C GLN A 91 8.24 -17.13 8.67
N ALA A 92 7.41 -17.33 7.64
CA ALA A 92 7.79 -18.08 6.45
C ALA A 92 9.00 -17.46 5.73
N LEU A 93 9.03 -16.13 5.60
CA LEU A 93 10.15 -15.41 4.98
C LEU A 93 11.44 -15.51 5.82
N THR A 94 11.33 -15.48 7.14
CA THR A 94 12.49 -15.62 8.04
C THR A 94 13.13 -17.01 7.93
N ALA A 95 12.37 -18.05 7.57
CA ALA A 95 12.90 -19.39 7.39
C ALA A 95 13.68 -19.58 6.06
N LEU A 96 13.64 -18.58 5.16
CA LEU A 96 14.32 -18.62 3.86
C LEU A 96 15.72 -17.99 3.87
N VAL A 97 16.11 -17.34 4.98
CA VAL A 97 17.41 -16.70 5.21
C VAL A 97 18.23 -17.48 6.23
#